data_AF-A0A524G239-F1
#
_entry.id   AF-A0A524G239-F1
#
_cell.length_a   1.000
_cell.length_b   1.000
_cell.length_c   1.000
_cell.angle_alpha   90.00
_cell.angle_beta   90.00
_cell.angle_gamma   90.00
#
_symmetry.space_group_name_H-M   'P 1'
#
loop_
_entity.id
_entity.type
_entity.pdbx_description
1 polymer ?
#
loop_
_entity_poly.entity_id
_entity_poly.type
_entity_poly.pdbx_seq_one_letter_code
_entity_poly.pdbx_strand_id
1 'polypeptide(L)'
;MKTKLFIEPKGKAREQVQLESSIPLDIDLFRKWSTSWIPVKDFKKWNKENWDDRALGELREGKIFEAIDVERSTPLKGDLVAFRSYVIDNSGAKKKHPMILIAKLKNTLEFNFFKEHMTLDSEQEKEIREALKGDFWVPISVYQPQLVDRRQVIEVADVLTQAIQYLNALMNRDPASEGLPKFVETEILTK
;
A
#
# COMPACT_ATOMS: atom_id res chain seq x y z
N MET A 1 -8.46 11.26 0.48
CA MET A 1 -8.09 10.82 -0.89
C MET A 1 -8.66 9.44 -1.17
N LYS A 2 -9.78 9.39 -1.90
CA LYS A 2 -10.30 8.15 -2.47
C LYS A 2 -9.68 7.92 -3.83
N THR A 3 -9.15 6.72 -4.09
CA THR A 3 -8.53 6.39 -5.36
C THR A 3 -9.34 5.34 -6.10
N LYS A 4 -9.58 5.53 -7.39
CA LYS A 4 -10.17 4.54 -8.27
C LYS A 4 -9.09 4.02 -9.22
N LEU A 5 -8.87 2.70 -9.21
CA LEU A 5 -7.96 2.01 -10.12
C LEU A 5 -8.73 1.15 -11.12
N PHE A 6 -8.29 1.16 -12.37
CA PHE A 6 -8.62 0.12 -13.34
C PHE A 6 -7.39 -0.72 -13.60
N ILE A 7 -7.51 -2.03 -13.37
CA ILE A 7 -6.38 -2.97 -13.40
C ILE A 7 -6.70 -4.20 -14.23
N GLU A 8 -5.66 -4.86 -14.74
CA GLU A 8 -5.71 -6.17 -15.40
C GLU A 8 -4.64 -7.05 -14.76
N PRO A 9 -5.02 -7.90 -13.79
CA PRO A 9 -4.12 -8.94 -13.30
C PRO A 9 -3.86 -9.97 -14.41
N LYS A 10 -2.65 -10.53 -14.48
CA LYS A 10 -2.30 -11.51 -15.52
C LYS A 10 -3.24 -12.71 -15.50
N GLY A 11 -3.78 -13.03 -16.67
CA GLY A 11 -4.70 -14.15 -16.87
C GLY A 11 -6.09 -13.93 -16.26
N LYS A 12 -6.45 -12.70 -15.86
CA LYS A 12 -7.78 -12.35 -15.34
C LYS A 12 -8.41 -11.22 -16.15
N ALA A 13 -9.73 -11.09 -16.04
CA ALA A 13 -10.46 -9.99 -16.63
C ALA A 13 -10.12 -8.67 -15.93
N ARG A 14 -10.29 -7.56 -16.65
CA ARG A 14 -10.16 -6.21 -16.10
C ARG A 14 -11.15 -6.01 -14.96
N GLU A 15 -10.68 -5.37 -13.89
CA GLU A 15 -11.51 -5.04 -12.74
C GLU A 15 -11.29 -3.58 -12.34
N GLN A 16 -12.35 -2.98 -11.81
CA GLN A 16 -12.31 -1.66 -11.19
C GLN A 16 -12.22 -1.84 -9.68
N VAL A 17 -11.26 -1.17 -9.05
CA VAL A 17 -11.04 -1.21 -7.60
C VAL A 17 -11.12 0.20 -7.03
N GLN A 18 -11.79 0.37 -5.90
CA GLN A 18 -11.84 1.63 -5.16
C GLN A 18 -11.04 1.47 -3.87
N LEU A 19 -10.04 2.32 -3.66
CA LEU A 19 -9.18 2.31 -2.49
C LEU A 19 -9.42 3.56 -1.65
N GLU A 20 -9.32 3.41 -0.34
CA GLU A 20 -9.38 4.49 0.63
C GLU A 20 -7.96 4.99 0.93
N SER A 21 -7.84 6.27 1.32
CA SER A 21 -6.55 6.89 1.64
C SER A 21 -5.85 6.17 2.78
N SER A 22 -4.55 5.90 2.65
CA SER A 22 -3.68 5.52 3.77
C SER A 22 -2.80 6.67 4.26
N ILE A 23 -2.92 7.86 3.64
CA ILE A 23 -2.13 9.04 4.02
C ILE A 23 -2.73 9.63 5.31
N PRO A 24 -1.96 9.70 6.40
CA PRO A 24 -2.45 10.23 7.67
C PRO A 24 -2.54 11.77 7.64
N LEU A 25 -3.51 12.30 8.38
CA LEU A 25 -3.73 13.74 8.60
C LEU A 25 -3.46 14.14 10.05
N ASP A 26 -2.66 13.34 10.76
CA ASP A 26 -2.21 13.56 12.13
C ASP A 26 -0.70 13.29 12.22
N ILE A 27 0.02 14.04 13.07
CA ILE A 27 1.48 13.99 13.11
C ILE A 27 2.01 12.68 13.71
N ASP A 28 1.33 12.13 14.71
CA ASP A 28 1.74 10.86 15.31
C ASP A 28 1.48 9.70 14.36
N LEU A 29 0.35 9.76 13.63
CA LEU A 29 0.08 8.83 12.54
C LEU A 29 1.04 9.02 11.35
N PHE A 30 1.48 10.24 11.04
CA PHE A 30 2.50 10.50 10.02
C PHE A 30 3.83 9.86 10.38
N ARG A 31 4.28 10.00 11.62
CA ARG A 31 5.49 9.34 12.13
C ARG A 31 5.38 7.83 12.08
N LYS A 32 4.22 7.28 12.42
CA LYS A 32 3.95 5.84 12.29
C LYS A 32 3.98 5.40 10.83
N TRP A 33 3.33 6.14 9.94
CA TRP A 33 3.31 5.88 8.51
C TRP A 33 4.70 5.91 7.88
N SER A 34 5.56 6.85 8.29
CA SER A 34 6.93 6.97 7.75
C SER A 34 7.82 5.77 8.04
N THR A 35 7.51 4.96 9.05
CA THR A 35 8.21 3.69 9.31
C THR A 35 8.00 2.65 8.22
N SER A 36 6.93 2.75 7.43
CA SER A 36 6.67 1.85 6.29
C SER A 36 7.26 2.32 4.97
N TRP A 37 7.96 3.45 4.97
CA TRP A 37 8.52 4.02 3.75
C TRP A 37 9.72 3.23 3.28
N ILE A 38 9.76 2.99 1.97
CA ILE A 38 10.75 2.12 1.36
C ILE A 38 11.71 2.99 0.56
N PRO A 39 13.00 3.05 0.91
CA PRO A 39 13.97 3.72 0.07
C PRO A 39 13.96 3.12 -1.34
N VAL A 40 13.90 3.95 -2.39
CA VAL A 40 13.85 3.46 -3.79
C VAL A 40 15.02 2.53 -4.11
N LYS A 41 16.20 2.78 -3.52
CA LYS A 41 17.39 1.93 -3.66
C LYS A 41 17.16 0.50 -3.18
N ASP A 42 16.36 0.30 -2.13
CA ASP A 42 16.12 -1.00 -1.52
C ASP A 42 14.98 -1.71 -2.26
N PHE A 43 13.94 -0.99 -2.66
CA PHE A 43 12.90 -1.51 -3.57
C PHE A 43 13.49 -2.08 -4.88
N LYS A 44 14.50 -1.41 -5.46
CA LYS A 44 15.18 -1.91 -6.67
C LYS A 44 15.93 -3.23 -6.47
N LYS A 45 16.42 -3.53 -5.26
CA LYS A 45 17.10 -4.80 -4.98
C LYS A 45 16.10 -5.96 -4.98
N TRP A 46 14.87 -5.70 -4.56
CA TRP A 46 13.82 -6.70 -4.50
C TRP A 46 13.38 -7.23 -5.86
N ASN A 47 13.28 -6.34 -6.86
CA ASN A 47 12.98 -6.77 -8.23
C ASN A 47 14.10 -7.61 -8.85
N LYS A 48 15.29 -7.63 -8.23
CA LYS A 48 16.47 -8.37 -8.70
C LYS A 48 16.73 -9.66 -7.91
N GLU A 49 16.31 -9.70 -6.66
CA GLU A 49 16.36 -10.90 -5.83
C GLU A 49 15.12 -11.75 -6.10
N ASN A 50 15.30 -13.03 -6.43
CA ASN A 50 14.19 -13.94 -6.70
C ASN A 50 13.16 -13.91 -5.56
N TRP A 51 11.88 -13.69 -5.91
CA TRP A 51 10.76 -13.77 -4.97
C TRP A 51 10.77 -15.15 -4.31
N ASP A 52 10.89 -15.23 -2.98
CA ASP A 52 10.91 -16.53 -2.29
C ASP A 52 9.49 -17.07 -2.21
N ASP A 53 9.11 -17.91 -3.19
CA ASP A 53 7.81 -18.58 -3.26
C ASP A 53 7.51 -19.41 -2.00
N ARG A 54 8.54 -19.78 -1.22
CA ARG A 54 8.35 -20.48 0.06
C ARG A 54 7.91 -19.55 1.19
N ALA A 55 8.14 -18.25 1.09
CA ALA A 55 7.72 -17.28 2.10
C ALA A 55 6.53 -16.43 1.65
N LEU A 56 6.50 -16.02 0.38
CA LEU A 56 5.54 -15.05 -0.15
C LEU A 56 4.61 -15.59 -1.25
N GLY A 57 4.70 -16.88 -1.56
CA GLY A 57 3.87 -17.55 -2.55
C GLY A 57 4.21 -17.17 -4.00
N GLU A 58 3.40 -17.64 -4.95
CA GLU A 58 3.62 -17.41 -6.39
C GLU A 58 3.52 -15.91 -6.74
N LEU A 59 4.50 -15.37 -7.47
CA LEU A 59 4.43 -14.01 -8.01
C LEU A 59 3.65 -13.98 -9.34
N ARG A 60 2.65 -13.11 -9.41
CA ARG A 60 1.90 -12.83 -10.65
C ARG A 60 1.95 -11.35 -11.02
N GLU A 61 2.38 -11.07 -12.23
CA GLU A 61 2.42 -9.70 -12.74
C GLU A 61 1.04 -9.25 -13.25
N GLY A 62 0.89 -7.96 -13.53
CA GLY A 62 -0.30 -7.38 -14.16
C GLY A 62 -0.11 -5.89 -14.38
N LYS A 63 -1.17 -5.20 -14.79
CA LYS A 63 -1.08 -3.81 -15.23
C LYS A 63 -2.13 -2.90 -14.59
N ILE A 64 -1.74 -1.66 -14.30
CA ILE A 64 -2.61 -0.53 -13.96
C ILE A 64 -2.88 0.26 -15.24
N PHE A 65 -4.14 0.38 -15.65
CA PHE A 65 -4.55 1.13 -16.85
C PHE A 65 -4.81 2.58 -16.52
N GLU A 66 -5.46 2.80 -15.39
CA GLU A 66 -5.90 4.11 -14.97
C GLU A 66 -5.95 4.17 -13.44
N ALA A 67 -5.55 5.32 -12.92
CA ALA A 67 -5.57 5.63 -11.50
C ALA A 67 -6.05 7.07 -11.32
N ILE A 68 -7.21 7.26 -10.69
CA ILE A 68 -7.85 8.56 -10.50
C ILE A 68 -8.01 8.83 -9.01
N ASP A 69 -7.58 10.01 -8.56
CA ASP A 69 -8.06 10.59 -7.31
C ASP A 69 -9.51 11.02 -7.50
N VAL A 70 -10.43 10.32 -6.85
CA VAL A 70 -11.88 10.50 -6.97
C VAL A 70 -12.33 11.82 -6.36
N GLU A 71 -11.68 12.28 -5.29
CA GLU A 71 -12.04 13.54 -4.62
C GLU A 71 -11.69 14.73 -5.51
N ARG A 72 -10.54 14.67 -6.18
CA ARG A 72 -10.06 15.74 -7.07
C ARG A 72 -10.47 15.55 -8.53
N SER A 73 -10.98 14.36 -8.87
CA SER A 73 -11.23 13.93 -10.25
C SER A 73 -10.01 14.08 -11.17
N THR A 74 -8.81 13.88 -10.63
CA THR A 74 -7.54 14.04 -11.36
C THR A 74 -6.77 12.72 -11.45
N PRO A 75 -6.13 12.41 -12.58
CA PRO A 75 -5.24 11.25 -12.67
C PRO A 75 -4.07 11.35 -11.69
N LEU A 76 -3.76 10.24 -11.01
CA LEU A 76 -2.55 10.13 -10.22
C LEU A 76 -1.33 10.12 -11.16
N LYS A 77 -0.37 11.00 -10.89
CA LYS A 77 0.87 11.16 -11.67
C LYS A 77 2.01 10.36 -11.05
N GLY A 78 3.04 10.08 -11.86
CA GLY A 78 4.23 9.34 -11.43
C GLY A 78 4.10 7.82 -11.51
N ASP A 79 5.13 7.15 -10.96
CA ASP A 79 5.24 5.70 -10.91
C ASP A 79 4.36 5.15 -9.78
N LEU A 80 3.51 4.18 -10.12
CA LEU A 80 2.58 3.52 -9.20
C LEU A 80 2.83 2.00 -9.24
N VAL A 81 2.79 1.39 -8.07
CA VAL A 81 2.84 -0.07 -7.91
C VAL A 81 1.75 -0.48 -6.94
N ALA A 82 0.94 -1.48 -7.29
CA ALA A 82 -0.03 -2.06 -6.37
C ALA A 82 0.29 -3.53 -6.08
N PHE A 83 0.15 -3.91 -4.83
CA PHE A 83 0.31 -5.29 -4.36
C PHE A 83 -1.03 -5.85 -3.89
N ARG A 84 -1.28 -7.11 -4.23
CA ARG A 84 -2.43 -7.86 -3.71
C ARG A 84 -2.03 -9.31 -3.47
N SER A 85 -2.07 -9.75 -2.22
CA SER A 85 -1.78 -11.14 -1.89
C SER A 85 -3.04 -11.94 -1.59
N TYR A 86 -2.85 -13.25 -1.47
CA TYR A 86 -3.88 -14.21 -1.16
C TYR A 86 -3.37 -15.22 -0.13
N VAL A 87 -4.29 -15.73 0.68
CA VAL A 87 -4.03 -16.76 1.68
C VAL A 87 -5.06 -17.87 1.55
N ILE A 88 -4.79 -19.01 2.18
CA ILE A 88 -5.78 -20.08 2.33
C ILE A 88 -6.54 -19.86 3.62
N ASP A 89 -7.86 -19.85 3.55
CA ASP A 89 -8.71 -19.79 4.72
C ASP A 89 -8.94 -21.19 5.34
N ASN A 90 -9.67 -21.23 6.46
CA ASN A 90 -9.95 -22.46 7.19
C ASN A 90 -10.77 -23.50 6.40
N SER A 91 -11.41 -23.10 5.30
CA SER A 91 -12.14 -23.99 4.40
C SER A 91 -11.28 -24.54 3.26
N GLY A 92 -10.03 -24.09 3.15
CA GLY A 92 -9.15 -24.40 2.02
C GLY A 92 -9.35 -23.46 0.82
N ALA A 93 -10.23 -22.46 0.93
CA ALA A 93 -10.49 -21.51 -0.15
C ALA A 93 -9.46 -20.38 -0.16
N LYS A 94 -9.19 -19.85 -1.36
CA LYS A 94 -8.25 -18.74 -1.54
C LYS A 94 -8.93 -17.42 -1.20
N LYS A 95 -8.55 -16.82 -0.07
CA LYS A 95 -9.03 -15.51 0.40
C LYS A 95 -8.13 -14.39 -0.11
N LYS A 96 -8.74 -13.33 -0.64
CA LYS A 96 -8.06 -12.12 -1.16
C LYS A 96 -7.73 -11.17 0.01
N HIS A 97 -6.48 -10.77 0.15
CA HIS A 97 -6.04 -9.75 1.11
C HIS A 97 -6.26 -8.32 0.58
N PRO A 98 -6.08 -7.30 1.45
CA PRO A 98 -6.14 -5.92 1.00
C PRO A 98 -5.17 -5.66 -0.15
N MET A 99 -5.61 -4.83 -1.09
CA MET A 99 -4.74 -4.27 -2.12
C MET A 99 -4.12 -3.00 -1.59
N ILE A 100 -2.80 -2.86 -1.68
CA ILE A 100 -2.09 -1.63 -1.30
C ILE A 100 -1.51 -0.99 -2.55
N LEU A 101 -1.85 0.28 -2.77
CA LEU A 101 -1.24 1.13 -3.79
C LEU A 101 -0.10 1.93 -3.15
N ILE A 102 1.08 1.80 -3.75
CA ILE A 102 2.31 2.47 -3.36
C ILE A 102 2.73 3.42 -4.49
N ALA A 103 3.22 4.59 -4.12
CA ALA A 103 3.70 5.59 -5.06
C ALA A 103 5.03 6.20 -4.61
N LYS A 104 5.77 6.80 -5.55
CA LYS A 104 6.94 7.62 -5.19
C LYS A 104 6.48 8.91 -4.51
N LEU A 105 6.95 9.13 -3.28
CA LEU A 105 6.54 10.24 -2.41
C LEU A 105 6.66 11.60 -3.11
N LYS A 106 7.85 11.90 -3.63
CA LYS A 106 8.21 13.19 -4.25
C LYS A 106 7.33 13.59 -5.44
N ASN A 107 6.66 12.63 -6.08
CA ASN A 107 5.80 12.87 -7.25
C ASN A 107 4.30 12.83 -6.92
N THR A 108 3.95 12.53 -5.66
CA THR A 108 2.57 12.21 -5.27
C THR A 108 2.06 13.15 -4.19
N LEU A 109 2.90 13.51 -3.21
CA LEU A 109 2.49 14.33 -2.08
C LEU A 109 3.43 15.53 -1.91
N GLU A 110 2.83 16.71 -1.94
CA GLU A 110 3.51 17.97 -1.69
C GLU A 110 3.27 18.41 -0.25
N PHE A 111 4.18 19.20 0.30
CA PHE A 111 4.03 19.73 1.66
C PHE A 111 2.72 20.51 1.86
N ASN A 112 2.26 21.22 0.81
CA ASN A 112 1.02 21.99 0.86
C ASN A 112 -0.20 21.10 1.17
N PHE A 113 -0.20 19.84 0.73
CA PHE A 113 -1.26 18.89 1.07
C PHE A 113 -1.38 18.73 2.59
N PHE A 114 -0.28 18.49 3.30
CA PHE A 114 -0.29 18.34 4.76
C PHE A 114 -0.63 19.65 5.46
N LYS A 115 -0.08 20.77 4.99
CA LYS A 115 -0.36 22.09 5.57
C LYS A 115 -1.84 22.48 5.50
N GLU A 116 -2.53 22.11 4.44
CA GLU A 116 -3.96 22.40 4.25
C GLU A 116 -4.86 21.52 5.13
N HIS A 117 -4.40 20.33 5.51
CA HIS A 117 -5.23 19.31 6.17
C HIS A 117 -4.83 19.02 7.62
N MET A 118 -3.71 19.56 8.10
CA MET A 118 -3.18 19.37 9.44
C MET A 118 -2.92 20.70 10.13
N THR A 119 -3.15 20.75 11.44
CA THR A 119 -2.70 21.87 12.28
C THR A 119 -1.29 21.56 12.77
N LEU A 120 -0.29 22.18 12.13
CA LEU A 120 1.13 21.93 12.39
C LEU A 120 1.79 23.13 13.07
N ASP A 121 2.66 22.87 14.04
CA ASP A 121 3.60 23.87 14.54
C ASP A 121 4.86 23.98 13.65
N SER A 122 5.71 24.97 13.92
CA SER A 122 6.92 25.23 13.12
C SER A 122 7.91 24.06 13.09
N GLU A 123 8.02 23.27 14.17
CA GLU A 123 8.92 22.12 14.23
C GLU A 123 8.36 20.96 13.41
N GLN A 124 7.06 20.71 13.51
CA GLN A 124 6.34 19.70 12.74
C GLN A 124 6.32 20.03 11.24
N GLU A 125 6.14 21.31 10.86
CA GLU A 125 6.28 21.73 9.46
C GLU A 125 7.66 21.38 8.91
N LYS A 126 8.71 21.64 9.69
CA LYS A 126 10.10 21.32 9.31
C LYS A 126 10.30 19.81 9.19
N GLU A 127 9.78 19.02 10.13
CA GLU A 127 9.83 17.55 10.12
C GLU A 127 9.25 16.98 8.83
N ILE A 128 8.02 17.36 8.48
CA ILE A 128 7.36 16.87 7.26
C ILE A 128 8.13 17.33 6.01
N ARG A 129 8.57 18.59 5.95
CA ARG A 129 9.37 19.09 4.82
C ARG A 129 10.64 18.30 4.59
N GLU A 130 11.39 17.97 5.65
CA GLU A 130 12.59 17.13 5.52
C GLU A 130 12.25 15.72 5.07
N ALA A 131 11.21 15.10 5.65
CA ALA A 131 10.77 13.76 5.28
C ALA A 131 10.39 13.67 3.78
N LEU A 132 9.66 14.67 3.26
CA LEU A 132 9.22 14.72 1.85
C LEU A 132 10.36 14.92 0.83
N LYS A 133 11.58 15.29 1.25
CA LYS A 133 12.73 15.41 0.34
C LYS A 133 13.31 14.06 -0.07
N GLY A 134 13.05 13.01 0.71
CA GLY A 134 13.62 11.70 0.48
C GLY A 134 13.03 10.97 -0.74
N ASP A 135 13.82 10.05 -1.29
CA ASP A 135 13.40 9.20 -2.41
C ASP A 135 12.83 7.88 -1.88
N PHE A 136 11.54 7.92 -1.55
CA PHE A 136 10.80 6.83 -0.93
C PHE A 136 9.60 6.40 -1.76
N TRP A 137 9.32 5.10 -1.73
CA TRP A 137 8.00 4.55 -2.02
C TRP A 137 7.16 4.54 -0.75
N VAL A 138 5.91 4.97 -0.84
CA VAL A 138 5.01 5.11 0.32
C VAL A 138 3.63 4.57 0.00
N PRO A 139 2.92 3.92 0.94
CA PRO A 139 1.54 3.52 0.72
C PRO A 139 0.64 4.75 0.71
N ILE A 140 -0.13 4.91 -0.38
CA ILE A 140 -1.02 6.06 -0.56
C ILE A 140 -2.51 5.70 -0.49
N SER A 141 -2.87 4.45 -0.81
CA SER A 141 -4.24 3.97 -0.65
C SER A 141 -4.33 2.46 -0.49
N VAL A 142 -5.41 1.99 0.11
CA VAL A 142 -5.66 0.57 0.40
C VAL A 142 -7.13 0.20 0.21
N TYR A 143 -7.40 -1.02 -0.29
CA TYR A 143 -8.75 -1.56 -0.49
C TYR A 143 -8.87 -2.90 0.19
N GLN A 144 -9.94 -3.08 0.96
CA GLN A 144 -10.27 -4.35 1.60
C GLN A 144 -11.44 -5.02 0.86
N PRO A 145 -11.21 -6.14 0.14
CA PRO A 145 -12.19 -6.72 -0.78
C PRO A 145 -13.32 -7.53 -0.13
N GLN A 146 -13.27 -7.84 1.17
CA GLN A 146 -14.27 -8.67 1.84
C GLN A 146 -14.84 -7.97 3.07
N LEU A 147 -16.13 -8.24 3.36
CA LEU A 147 -16.73 -7.94 4.66
C LEU A 147 -15.95 -8.72 5.72
N VAL A 148 -15.24 -7.97 6.55
CA VAL A 148 -14.39 -8.47 7.61
C VAL A 148 -15.30 -9.09 8.68
N ASP A 149 -15.04 -10.36 9.05
CA ASP A 149 -15.79 -11.04 10.12
C ASP A 149 -15.69 -10.21 11.42
N ARG A 150 -16.73 -10.17 12.27
CA ARG A 150 -16.77 -9.34 13.49
C ARG A 150 -15.61 -9.58 14.46
N ARG A 151 -14.95 -10.76 14.40
CA ARG A 151 -13.70 -11.03 15.12
C ARG A 151 -12.48 -10.30 14.54
N GLN A 152 -12.48 -10.04 13.24
CA GLN A 152 -11.52 -9.20 12.53
C GLN A 152 -11.96 -7.72 12.49
N VAL A 153 -13.21 -7.37 12.84
CA VAL A 153 -13.71 -5.97 12.91
C VAL A 153 -13.04 -5.15 14.02
N ILE A 154 -12.41 -5.79 15.00
CA ILE A 154 -11.54 -5.09 15.96
C ILE A 154 -10.32 -4.45 15.23
N GLU A 155 -10.02 -4.83 13.99
CA GLU A 155 -8.84 -4.38 13.23
C GLU A 155 -9.14 -3.37 12.11
N VAL A 156 -10.38 -2.92 11.93
CA VAL A 156 -10.71 -1.88 10.91
C VAL A 156 -10.33 -0.47 11.42
N ALA A 157 -10.17 -0.29 12.73
CA ALA A 157 -9.82 1.00 13.33
C ALA A 157 -8.37 1.45 13.08
N ASP A 158 -7.50 0.61 12.52
CA ASP A 158 -6.14 1.02 12.16
C ASP A 158 -5.72 0.42 10.80
N VAL A 159 -6.47 0.76 9.75
CA VAL A 159 -6.14 0.48 8.34
C VAL A 159 -4.69 0.83 8.01
N LEU A 160 -4.14 1.89 8.63
CA LEU A 160 -2.75 2.28 8.50
C LEU A 160 -1.81 1.23 9.13
N THR A 161 -2.06 0.76 10.35
CA THR A 161 -1.30 -0.36 10.95
C THR A 161 -1.33 -1.60 10.09
N GLN A 162 -2.50 -2.00 9.58
CA GLN A 162 -2.58 -3.18 8.74
C GLN A 162 -1.79 -2.99 7.43
N ALA A 163 -1.84 -1.80 6.84
CA ALA A 163 -1.04 -1.48 5.66
C ALA A 163 0.47 -1.56 5.96
N ILE A 164 0.91 -1.02 7.10
CA ILE A 164 2.31 -1.08 7.56
C ILE A 164 2.73 -2.54 7.80
N GLN A 165 1.95 -3.31 8.56
CA GLN A 165 2.19 -4.72 8.87
C GLN A 165 2.30 -5.56 7.59
N TYR A 166 1.37 -5.38 6.65
CA TYR A 166 1.37 -6.11 5.40
C TYR A 166 2.55 -5.71 4.49
N LEU A 167 2.88 -4.41 4.43
CA LEU A 167 4.09 -3.97 3.73
C LEU A 167 5.32 -4.60 4.37
N ASN A 168 5.48 -4.55 5.68
CA ASN A 168 6.62 -5.15 6.38
C ASN A 168 6.73 -6.65 6.09
N ALA A 169 5.63 -7.38 6.09
CA ALA A 169 5.59 -8.80 5.75
C ALA A 169 6.11 -9.08 4.32
N LEU A 170 5.63 -8.30 3.35
CA LEU A 170 6.11 -8.36 1.96
C LEU A 170 7.59 -7.95 1.86
N MET A 171 7.96 -6.91 2.59
CA MET A 171 9.28 -6.29 2.54
C MET A 171 10.38 -7.20 3.07
N ASN A 172 10.13 -7.76 4.24
CA ASN A 172 11.07 -8.58 4.96
C ASN A 172 11.00 -10.04 4.50
N ARG A 173 10.09 -10.36 3.56
CA ARG A 173 9.78 -11.72 3.10
C ARG A 173 9.47 -12.66 4.27
N ASP A 174 8.78 -12.14 5.27
CA ASP A 174 8.44 -12.86 6.48
C ASP A 174 7.05 -12.47 6.97
N PRO A 175 5.99 -13.09 6.42
CA PRO A 175 4.64 -12.86 6.94
C PRO A 175 4.50 -13.28 8.40
N ALA A 176 5.23 -14.30 8.85
CA ALA A 176 5.09 -14.86 10.19
C ALA A 176 5.60 -13.90 11.27
N SER A 177 6.69 -13.15 11.01
CA SER A 177 7.18 -12.12 11.95
C SER A 177 6.16 -11.01 12.20
N GLU A 178 5.28 -10.76 11.23
CA GLU A 178 4.20 -9.79 11.30
C GLU A 178 2.86 -10.42 11.72
N GLY A 179 2.84 -11.69 12.15
CA GLY A 179 1.60 -12.38 12.56
C GLY A 179 0.62 -12.66 11.41
N LEU A 180 1.08 -12.58 10.16
CA LEU A 180 0.29 -12.92 8.98
C LEU A 180 0.55 -14.38 8.55
N PRO A 181 -0.47 -15.08 8.03
CA PRO A 181 -0.24 -16.38 7.41
C PRO A 181 0.62 -16.23 6.15
N LYS A 182 1.33 -17.31 5.80
CA LYS A 182 2.07 -17.37 4.54
C LYS A 182 1.14 -17.06 3.36
N PHE A 183 1.60 -16.20 2.44
CA PHE A 183 0.90 -15.94 1.20
C PHE A 183 1.04 -17.14 0.25
N VAL A 184 -0.03 -17.46 -0.47
CA VAL A 184 0.00 -18.48 -1.54
C VAL A 184 0.24 -17.89 -2.93
N GLU A 185 -0.15 -16.63 -3.11
CA GLU A 185 0.06 -15.88 -4.35
C GLU A 185 0.15 -14.40 -4.00
N THR A 186 1.00 -13.67 -4.68
CA THR A 186 1.09 -12.22 -4.65
C THR A 186 1.04 -11.67 -6.07
N GLU A 187 0.08 -10.79 -6.33
CA GLU A 187 -0.04 -10.04 -7.57
C GLU A 187 0.64 -8.67 -7.44
N ILE A 188 1.55 -8.37 -8.37
CA ILE A 188 2.18 -7.05 -8.54
C ILE A 188 1.62 -6.39 -9.81
N LEU A 189 1.13 -5.16 -9.65
CA LEU A 189 0.53 -4.37 -10.74
C LEU A 189 1.35 -3.09 -10.91
N THR A 190 1.77 -2.81 -12.14
CA THR A 190 2.56 -1.62 -12.48
C THR A 190 1.86 -0.75 -13.50
N LYS A 191 2.08 0.56 -13.42
CA LYS A 191 1.57 1.53 -14.40
C LYS A 191 2.40 1.55 -15.68
#